data_AF-A0A833JDU2-F1
#
_entry.id   AF-A0A833JDU2-F1
#
_cell.length_a   1.000
_cell.length_b   1.000
_cell.length_c   1.000
_cell.angle_alpha   90.00
_cell.angle_beta   90.00
_cell.angle_gamma   90.00
#
_symmetry.space_group_name_H-M   'P 1'
#
loop_
_entity.id
_entity.type
_entity.pdbx_description
1 polymer ?
#
loop_
_entity_poly.entity_id
_entity_poly.type
_entity_poly.pdbx_seq_one_letter_code
_entity_poly.pdbx_strand_id
1 'polypeptide(L)'
;MDLKMIKELSQKYSVEELSYFADELENIGKTNCPECKNKSDLNELMSDFLQAGEVRKMLDKGISLNEAVREFSKRIRAVLS
;
A
#
# COMPACT_ATOMS: atom_id res chain seq x y z
N MET A 1 9.72 0.45 -4.51
CA MET A 1 8.87 0.10 -3.35
C MET A 1 9.20 1.05 -2.23
N ASP A 2 8.25 1.92 -1.89
CA ASP A 2 8.40 2.89 -0.80
C ASP A 2 7.85 2.30 0.50
N LEU A 3 8.73 1.64 1.26
CA LEU A 3 8.36 1.01 2.54
C LEU A 3 7.84 2.00 3.58
N LYS A 4 8.25 3.27 3.50
CA LYS A 4 7.77 4.28 4.44
C LYS A 4 6.31 4.60 4.14
N MET A 5 6.00 4.82 2.86
CA MET A 5 4.65 5.09 2.41
C MET A 5 3.70 3.91 2.70
N ILE A 6 4.13 2.69 2.37
CA ILE A 6 3.34 1.46 2.62
C ILE A 6 2.99 1.32 4.10
N LYS A 7 3.96 1.59 5.00
CA LYS A 7 3.71 1.57 6.45
C LYS A 7 2.69 2.63 6.86
N GLU A 8 2.89 3.88 6.45
CA GLU A 8 1.99 4.97 6.80
C GLU A 8 0.56 4.70 6.30
N LEU A 9 0.41 4.26 5.06
CA LEU A 9 -0.87 3.93 4.45
C LEU A 9 -1.57 2.76 5.16
N SER A 10 -0.86 1.66 5.41
CA SER A 10 -1.42 0.47 6.08
C SER A 10 -1.84 0.72 7.54
N GLN A 11 -1.29 1.73 8.20
CA GLN A 11 -1.68 2.11 9.56
C GLN A 11 -2.88 3.04 9.60
N LYS A 12 -2.98 3.95 8.62
CA LYS A 12 -4.00 5.01 8.59
C LYS A 12 -5.30 4.58 7.93
N TYR A 13 -5.22 3.69 6.94
CA TYR A 13 -6.34 3.32 6.09
C TYR A 13 -6.66 1.83 6.18
N SER A 14 -7.93 1.51 6.04
CA SER A 14 -8.43 0.15 5.87
C SER A 14 -8.08 -0.41 4.49
N VAL A 15 -8.19 -1.72 4.33
CA VAL A 15 -7.99 -2.39 3.04
C VAL A 15 -8.97 -1.83 1.99
N GLU A 16 -10.22 -1.60 2.38
CA GLU A 16 -11.28 -1.09 1.52
C GLU A 16 -10.98 0.32 1.02
N GLU A 17 -10.50 1.21 1.90
CA GLU A 17 -10.08 2.57 1.52
C GLU A 17 -8.87 2.55 0.59
N LEU A 18 -7.88 1.69 0.85
CA LEU A 18 -6.70 1.56 -0.01
C LEU A 18 -7.06 1.03 -1.40
N SER A 19 -7.99 0.08 -1.49
CA SER A 19 -8.55 -0.38 -2.76
C SER A 19 -9.34 0.73 -3.46
N TYR A 20 -10.15 1.49 -2.73
CA TYR A 20 -10.88 2.62 -3.31
C TYR A 20 -9.92 3.68 -3.88
N PHE A 21 -8.82 4.00 -3.19
CA PHE A 21 -7.82 4.94 -3.71
C PHE A 21 -7.09 4.43 -4.95
N ALA A 22 -6.83 3.12 -5.02
CA ALA A 22 -6.31 2.48 -6.22
C ALA A 22 -7.32 2.63 -7.37
N ASP A 23 -8.58 2.27 -7.16
CA ASP A 23 -9.62 2.36 -8.19
C ASP A 23 -9.83 3.81 -8.67
N GLU A 24 -9.83 4.80 -7.77
CA GLU A 24 -9.88 6.23 -8.15
C GLU A 24 -8.68 6.62 -9.01
N LEU A 25 -7.48 6.18 -8.63
CA LEU A 25 -6.25 6.47 -9.36
C LEU A 25 -6.27 5.86 -10.76
N GLU A 26 -6.80 4.65 -10.92
CA GLU A 26 -6.93 3.98 -12.22
C GLU A 26 -7.96 4.68 -13.11
N ASN A 27 -9.13 5.03 -12.58
CA ASN A 27 -10.24 5.56 -13.36
C ASN A 27 -10.10 7.05 -13.68
N ILE A 28 -9.59 7.84 -12.73
CA ILE A 28 -9.59 9.31 -12.78
C ILE A 28 -8.17 9.85 -13.00
N GLY A 29 -7.14 9.02 -12.79
CA GLY A 29 -5.74 9.47 -12.79
C GLY A 29 -5.40 10.33 -11.57
N LYS A 30 -6.26 10.35 -10.55
CA LYS A 30 -6.11 11.14 -9.32
C LYS A 30 -6.60 10.32 -8.14
N THR A 31 -6.04 10.60 -6.96
CA THR A 31 -6.46 9.98 -5.70
C THR A 31 -6.82 11.05 -4.69
N ASN A 32 -7.79 10.74 -3.82
CA ASN A 32 -8.11 11.56 -2.67
C ASN A 32 -7.17 11.34 -1.47
N CYS A 33 -6.21 10.40 -1.57
CA CYS A 33 -5.19 10.18 -0.53
C CYS A 33 -4.38 11.47 -0.26
N PRO A 34 -4.50 12.08 0.94
CA PRO A 34 -3.79 13.31 1.31
C PRO A 34 -2.26 13.18 1.25
N GLU A 35 -1.73 12.06 1.70
CA GLU A 35 -0.30 11.73 1.75
C GLU A 35 0.29 11.50 0.35
N CYS A 36 -0.57 11.27 -0.64
CA CYS A 36 -0.21 10.90 -1.99
C CYS A 36 -0.26 12.07 -2.98
N LYS A 37 -0.73 13.25 -2.54
CA LYS A 37 -0.95 14.44 -3.39
C LYS A 37 0.29 14.94 -4.12
N ASN A 38 1.48 14.62 -3.62
CA ASN A 38 2.75 15.08 -4.19
C ASN A 38 3.48 14.02 -5.03
N LYS A 39 2.94 12.79 -5.16
CA LYS A 39 3.56 11.78 -6.03
C LYS A 39 3.22 12.07 -7.48
N SER A 40 4.25 12.26 -8.30
CA SER A 40 4.14 12.46 -9.75
C SER A 40 4.03 11.15 -10.52
N ASP A 41 4.50 10.03 -9.95
CA ASP A 41 4.41 8.72 -10.58
C ASP A 41 3.17 7.95 -10.09
N LEU A 42 2.16 7.92 -10.96
CA LEU A 42 0.90 7.22 -10.70
C LEU A 42 1.10 5.69 -10.62
N ASN A 43 2.08 5.12 -11.33
CA ASN A 43 2.34 3.68 -11.30
C ASN A 43 2.98 3.29 -9.97
N GLU A 44 3.93 4.09 -9.48
CA GLU A 44 4.52 3.87 -8.16
C GLU A 44 3.46 4.03 -7.06
N LEU A 45 2.60 5.04 -7.19
CA LEU A 45 1.54 5.30 -6.23
C LEU A 45 0.48 4.18 -6.21
N MET A 46 0.07 3.69 -7.38
CA MET A 46 -0.79 2.51 -7.50
C MET A 46 -0.17 1.31 -6.80
N SER A 47 1.12 1.08 -7.06
CA SER A 47 1.88 0.01 -6.42
C SER A 47 1.84 0.15 -4.90
N ASP A 48 2.07 1.34 -4.36
CA ASP A 48 2.05 1.56 -2.92
C ASP A 48 0.68 1.30 -2.28
N PHE A 49 -0.44 1.67 -2.94
CA PHE A 49 -1.78 1.37 -2.43
C PHE A 49 -2.05 -0.13 -2.34
N LEU A 50 -1.75 -0.87 -3.40
CA LEU A 50 -1.96 -2.33 -3.44
C LEU A 50 -1.09 -3.03 -2.39
N GLN A 51 0.17 -2.62 -2.27
CA GLN A 51 1.10 -3.19 -1.30
C GLN A 51 0.71 -2.84 0.14
N ALA A 52 0.27 -1.61 0.40
CA ALA A 52 -0.27 -1.20 1.70
C ALA A 52 -1.52 -2.00 2.07
N GLY A 53 -2.40 -2.29 1.10
CA GLY A 53 -3.58 -3.11 1.31
C GLY A 53 -3.23 -4.53 1.76
N GLU A 54 -2.21 -5.14 1.14
CA GLU A 54 -1.72 -6.46 1.55
C GLU A 54 -1.09 -6.45 2.96
N VAL A 55 -0.32 -5.41 3.30
CA VAL A 55 0.20 -5.25 4.67
C VAL A 55 -0.94 -5.03 5.66
N ARG A 56 -1.96 -4.23 5.32
CA ARG A 56 -3.13 -3.99 6.16
C ARG A 56 -3.91 -5.26 6.45
N LYS A 57 -4.11 -6.14 5.45
CA LYS A 57 -4.73 -7.47 5.65
C LYS A 57 -3.98 -8.32 6.68
N MET A 58 -2.66 -8.16 6.81
CA MET A 58 -1.87 -8.86 7.83
C MET A 58 -2.07 -8.23 9.21
N LEU A 59 -2.11 -6.89 9.28
CA LEU A 59 -2.42 -6.17 10.51
C LEU A 59 -3.80 -6.53 11.07
N ASP A 60 -4.81 -6.64 10.20
CA ASP A 60 -6.18 -7.03 10.59
C ASP A 60 -6.25 -8.46 11.12
N LYS A 61 -5.29 -9.32 10.76
CA LYS A 61 -5.13 -10.67 11.32
C LYS A 61 -4.36 -10.69 12.65
N GLY A 62 -4.01 -9.53 13.20
CA GLY A 62 -3.28 -9.39 14.46
C GLY A 62 -1.76 -9.49 14.32
N ILE A 63 -1.21 -9.48 13.09
CA ILE A 63 0.24 -9.48 12.88
C ILE A 63 0.79 -8.07 13.16
N SER A 64 1.93 -7.99 13.86
CA SER A 64 2.56 -6.69 14.11
C SER A 64 3.06 -6.04 12.81
N LEU A 65 3.05 -4.71 12.73
CA LEU A 65 3.49 -3.98 11.53
C LEU A 65 4.88 -4.38 11.04
N ASN A 66 5.84 -4.50 11.95
CA ASN A 66 7.21 -4.86 11.59
C ASN A 66 7.30 -6.27 11.01
N GLU A 67 6.51 -7.20 11.55
CA GLU A 67 6.44 -8.57 11.06
C GLU A 67 5.70 -8.66 9.73
N ALA A 68 4.56 -7.99 9.59
CA ALA A 68 3.79 -7.90 8.36
C ALA A 68 4.64 -7.36 7.20
N VAL A 69 5.36 -6.26 7.42
CA VAL A 69 6.25 -5.66 6.42
C VAL A 69 7.42 -6.58 6.08
N ARG A 70 7.98 -7.28 7.07
CA ARG A 70 9.08 -8.24 6.86
C ARG A 70 8.62 -9.43 6.01
N GLU A 71 7.49 -10.03 6.35
CA GLU A 71 6.90 -11.15 5.61
C GLU A 71 6.49 -10.72 4.20
N PHE A 72 5.90 -9.54 4.06
CA PHE A 72 5.58 -8.96 2.76
C PHE A 72 6.82 -8.75 1.88
N SER A 73 7.87 -8.15 2.45
CA SER A 73 9.14 -7.91 1.74
C SER A 73 9.87 -9.21 1.36
N LYS A 74 9.68 -10.31 2.11
CA LYS A 74 10.18 -11.63 1.73
C LYS A 74 9.41 -12.19 0.54
N ARG A 75 8.06 -12.10 0.57
CA ARG A 75 7.19 -12.57 -0.51
C ARG A 75 7.49 -11.88 -1.83
N ILE A 76 7.60 -10.54 -1.83
CA ILE A 76 7.96 -9.79 -3.05
C ILE A 76 9.30 -10.25 -3.63
N ARG A 77 10.33 -10.38 -2.78
CA ARG A 77 11.65 -10.83 -3.23
C ARG A 77 11.66 -12.25 -3.79
N ALA A 78 10.83 -13.15 -3.25
CA ALA A 78 10.72 -14.52 -3.74
C ALA A 78 10.01 -14.63 -5.11
N VAL A 79 9.19 -13.65 -5.48
CA VAL A 79 8.51 -13.61 -6.78
C VAL A 79 9.39 -12.94 -7.86
N LEU A 80 10.30 -12.06 -7.46
CA LEU A 80 11.20 -11.32 -8.36
C LEU A 80 12.55 -12.03 -8.61
N SER A 81 12.77 -13.20 -8.01
CA SER A 81 13.97 -14.03 -8.17
C SER A 81 13.75 -15.11 -9.22
#